data_AF-A0A170PIC0-F1
#
_entry.id   AF-A0A170PIC0-F1
#
_cell.length_a   1.000
_cell.length_b   1.000
_cell.length_c   1.000
_cell.angle_alpha   90.00
_cell.angle_beta   90.00
_cell.angle_gamma   90.00
#
_symmetry.space_group_name_H-M   'P 1'
#
loop_
_entity.id
_entity.type
_entity.pdbx_description
1 polymer ?
#
loop_
_entity_poly.entity_id
_entity_poly.type
_entity_poly.pdbx_seq_one_letter_code
_entity_poly.pdbx_strand_id
1 'polypeptide(L)' 'MGKAKKLAPGDPAPAGFCLDKDGQPVELSTFWAGGAILLTFLRHFG' A
#
# COMPACT_ATOMS: atom_id res chain seq x y z
N MET A 1 19.18 -8.93 1.64
CA MET A 1 17.74 -8.60 1.49
C MET A 1 17.20 -9.39 0.31
N GLY A 2 16.22 -10.28 0.54
CA GLY A 2 15.60 -11.07 -0.53
C GLY A 2 14.83 -10.17 -1.50
N LYS A 3 14.79 -10.52 -2.80
CA LYS A 3 13.99 -9.78 -3.77
C LYS A 3 12.52 -9.84 -3.35
N ALA A 4 11.90 -8.69 -3.10
CA ALA A 4 10.46 -8.62 -2.89
C ALA A 4 9.75 -9.14 -4.16
N LYS A 5 8.72 -9.99 -3.97
CA LYS A 5 7.90 -10.50 -5.07
C LYS A 5 7.24 -9.31 -5.79
N LYS A 6 7.34 -9.27 -7.11
CA LYS A 6 6.55 -8.34 -7.93
C LYS A 6 5.09 -8.80 -7.92
N LEU A 7 4.18 -7.91 -7.52
CA LEU A 7 2.74 -8.19 -7.51
C LEU A 7 2.21 -8.43 -8.94
N ALA A 8 1.24 -9.34 -9.06
CA ALA A 8 0.51 -9.65 -10.28
C ALA A 8 -1.02 -9.67 -10.02
N PRO A 9 -1.87 -9.55 -11.06
CA PRO A 9 -3.33 -9.67 -10.89
C PRO A 9 -3.71 -10.98 -10.21
N GLY A 10 -4.62 -10.91 -9.24
CA GLY A 10 -5.04 -12.04 -8.41
C GLY A 10 -4.19 -12.25 -7.15
N ASP A 11 -3.03 -11.58 -7.03
CA ASP A 11 -2.30 -11.58 -5.77
C ASP A 11 -3.09 -10.81 -4.68
N PRO A 12 -3.00 -11.24 -3.40
CA PRO A 12 -3.50 -10.44 -2.29
C PRO A 12 -2.82 -9.06 -2.25
N ALA A 13 -3.60 -8.03 -1.89
CA ALA A 13 -3.05 -6.71 -1.64
C ALA A 13 -2.06 -6.73 -0.47
N PRO A 14 -0.94 -5.99 -0.52
CA PRO A 14 0.11 -6.03 0.50
C PRO A 14 -0.34 -5.38 1.82
N ALA A 15 -0.20 -6.08 2.94
CA ALA A 15 -0.50 -5.58 4.28
C ALA A 15 0.67 -4.77 4.90
N GLY A 16 1.04 -3.68 4.22
CA GLY A 16 2.11 -2.79 4.67
C GLY A 16 1.64 -1.71 5.66
N PHE A 17 2.59 -1.09 6.36
CA PHE A 17 2.36 0.15 7.12
C PHE A 17 2.87 1.35 6.33
N CYS A 18 2.15 2.46 6.36
CA CYS A 18 2.60 3.75 5.86
C CYS A 18 2.29 4.86 6.86
N LEU A 19 2.72 6.09 6.57
CA LEU A 19 2.30 7.27 7.32
C LEU A 19 1.11 7.92 6.60
N ASP A 20 0.14 8.40 7.36
CA ASP A 20 -0.92 9.25 6.84
C ASP A 20 -0.47 10.71 6.68
N LYS A 21 -1.39 11.58 6.26
CA LYS A 21 -1.14 13.01 6.05
C LYS A 21 -0.72 13.78 7.31
N ASP A 22 -1.03 13.23 8.49
CA ASP A 22 -0.71 13.81 9.80
C ASP A 22 0.55 13.15 10.41
N GLY A 23 1.22 12.27 9.64
CA GLY A 23 2.42 11.55 10.06
C GLY A 23 2.14 10.38 11.00
N GLN A 24 0.89 9.94 11.14
CA GLN A 24 0.53 8.81 11.98
C GLN A 24 0.69 7.49 11.22
N PRO A 25 1.20 6.42 11.88
CA PRO A 25 1.23 5.09 11.28
C PRO A 25 -0.17 4.58 10.97
N VAL A 26 -0.37 4.05 9.76
CA VAL A 26 -1.61 3.41 9.33
C VAL A 26 -1.30 2.10 8.59
N GLU A 27 -2.15 1.09 8.80
CA GLU A 27 -2.07 -0.18 8.09
C GLU A 27 -2.87 -0.12 6.78
N LEU A 28 -2.23 -0.42 5.64
CA LEU A 28 -2.86 -0.31 4.32
C LEU A 28 -4.10 -1.20 4.17
N SER A 29 -4.13 -2.34 4.87
CA SER A 29 -5.23 -3.31 4.83
C SER A 29 -6.57 -2.71 5.27
N THR A 30 -6.55 -1.69 6.12
CA THR A 30 -7.75 -1.03 6.64
C THR A 30 -8.52 -0.28 5.57
N PHE A 31 -7.86 0.19 4.50
CA PHE A 31 -8.51 0.99 3.45
C PHE A 31 -9.39 0.16 2.51
N TRP A 32 -9.05 -1.09 2.22
CA TRP A 32 -9.85 -1.96 1.35
C TRP A 32 -10.75 -2.93 2.12
N ALA A 33 -10.80 -2.83 3.44
CA ALA A 33 -11.77 -3.58 4.26
C ALA A 33 -13.23 -3.20 3.93
N GLY A 34 -13.46 -1.95 3.51
CA GLY A 34 -14.79 -1.43 3.17
C GLY A 34 -15.21 -1.59 1.71
N GLY A 35 -14.34 -2.13 0.84
CA GLY A 35 -14.61 -2.27 -0.60
C GLY A 35 -13.40 -2.03 -1.48
N ALA A 36 -13.62 -2.04 -2.79
CA ALA A 36 -12.55 -1.81 -3.76
C ALA A 36 -11.99 -0.40 -3.66
N ILE A 37 -10.66 -0.28 -3.67
CA ILE A 37 -9.96 1.00 -3.70
C ILE A 37 -8.93 1.03 -4.83
N LEU A 38 -8.53 2.25 -5.22
CA LEU A 38 -7.40 2.49 -6.10
C LEU A 38 -6.22 3.04 -5.28
N LEU A 39 -5.13 2.26 -5.19
CA LEU A 39 -3.88 2.71 -4.59
C LEU A 39 -2.96 3.26 -5.69
N THR A 40 -2.58 4.53 -5.58
CA THR A 40 -1.65 5.19 -6.52
C THR A 40 -0.38 5.61 -5.80
N PHE A 41 0.76 5.49 -6.48
CA PHE A 41 2.05 5.90 -5.96
C PHE A 41 2.51 7.14 -6.72
N LEU A 42 2.68 8.24 -5.99
CA LEU A 42 3.28 9.45 -6.54
C LEU A 42 4.79 9.35 -6.39
N ARG A 43 5.50 9.39 -7.52
CA ARG A 43 6.95 9.51 -7.49
C ARG A 43 7.31 10.99 -7.35
N HIS A 44 7.88 11.36 -6.21
CA HIS A 44 8.51 12.67 -6.08
C HIS A 44 9.88 12.61 -6.78
N PHE A 45 10.07 13.45 -7.80
CA PHE A 45 11.39 13.73 -8.36
C PHE A 45 11.93 14.96 -7.62
N GLY A 46 12.83 14.73 -6.67
CA GLY A 46 13.62 15.76 -6.00
C GLY A 46 15.08 15.59 -6.39
#